data_AF-A0A377PL36-F1
#
_entry.id   AF-A0A377PL36-F1
#
_cell.length_a   1.000
_cell.length_b   1.000
_cell.length_c   1.000
_cell.angle_alpha   90.00
_cell.angle_beta   90.00
_cell.angle_gamma   90.00
#
_symmetry.space_group_name_H-M   'P 1'
#
loop_
_entity.id
_entity.type
_entity.pdbx_description
1 polymer ?
#
loop_
_entity_poly.entity_id
_entity_poly.type
_entity_poly.pdbx_seq_one_letter_code
_entity_poly.pdbx_strand_id
1 'polypeptide(L)'
;MVTGQTSVSSVDLKALKDGVATVTATVTDKEGNSVSATHDLNVLTHTLPNPTINVPFGDGVLNATEAQSAQTITGKTGITGAGQTITLTLNGA
;
A
#
# COMPACT_ATOMS: atom_id res chain seq x y z
N MET A 1 -12.63 32.83 7.93
CA MET A 1 -12.56 31.41 7.57
C MET A 1 -12.89 30.61 8.82
N VAL A 2 -13.81 29.65 8.75
CA VAL A 2 -14.10 28.73 9.87
C VAL A 2 -13.28 27.46 9.64
N THR A 3 -12.49 27.05 10.62
CA THR A 3 -11.77 25.77 10.62
C THR A 3 -12.43 24.82 11.63
N GLY A 4 -12.56 23.56 11.25
CA GLY A 4 -13.11 22.50 12.11
C GLY A 4 -12.23 21.26 12.05
N GLN A 5 -12.15 20.52 13.15
CA GLN A 5 -11.49 19.22 13.23
C GLN A 5 -12.36 18.27 14.05
N THR A 6 -12.34 17.00 13.70
CA THR A 6 -12.95 15.93 14.49
C THR A 6 -12.02 14.72 14.49
N SER A 7 -12.14 13.88 15.51
CA SER A 7 -11.36 12.65 15.62
C SER A 7 -12.20 11.46 15.18
N VAL A 8 -11.57 10.52 14.48
CA VAL A 8 -12.15 9.23 14.11
C VAL A 8 -11.54 8.16 15.01
N SER A 9 -12.36 7.23 15.52
CA SER A 9 -11.88 6.18 16.40
C SER A 9 -10.99 5.19 15.65
N SER A 10 -10.08 4.51 16.35
CA SER A 10 -9.24 3.47 15.74
C SER A 10 -10.05 2.27 15.25
N VAL A 11 -11.21 2.00 15.86
CA VAL A 11 -12.14 0.94 15.44
C VAL A 11 -12.75 1.30 14.09
N ASP A 12 -13.23 2.52 13.92
CA ASP A 12 -13.83 2.97 12.65
C ASP A 12 -12.78 3.03 11.53
N LEU A 13 -11.56 3.48 11.83
CA LEU A 13 -10.45 3.47 10.87
C LEU A 13 -10.09 2.05 10.40
N LYS A 14 -10.13 1.06 11.30
CA LYS A 14 -9.90 -0.35 10.96
C LYS A 14 -11.04 -0.96 10.16
N ALA A 15 -12.25 -0.41 10.23
CA ALA A 15 -13.40 -0.93 9.49
C ALA A 15 -13.45 -0.44 8.02
N LEU A 16 -12.62 0.53 7.64
CA LEU A 16 -12.55 1.02 6.26
C LEU A 16 -12.05 -0.07 5.33
N LYS A 17 -12.78 -0.33 4.24
CA LYS A 17 -12.32 -1.23 3.18
C LYS A 17 -11.22 -0.55 2.37
N ASP A 18 -10.34 -1.36 1.79
CA ASP A 18 -9.37 -0.86 0.83
C ASP A 18 -10.07 -0.25 -0.40
N GLY A 19 -9.41 0.73 -1.01
CA GLY A 19 -9.91 1.51 -2.13
C GLY A 19 -10.27 2.96 -1.75
N VAL A 20 -11.04 3.62 -2.62
CA VAL A 20 -11.40 5.03 -2.45
C VAL A 20 -12.48 5.17 -1.39
N ALA A 21 -12.19 5.93 -0.35
CA ALA A 21 -13.13 6.39 0.65
C ALA A 21 -13.30 7.92 0.53
N THR A 22 -14.51 8.39 0.24
CA THR A 22 -14.79 9.82 0.07
C THR A 22 -15.23 10.44 1.39
N VAL A 23 -14.52 11.49 1.81
CA VAL A 23 -14.88 12.34 2.95
C VAL A 23 -15.60 13.58 2.43
N THR A 24 -16.74 13.91 3.01
CA THR A 24 -17.51 15.12 2.68
C THR A 24 -17.67 16.00 3.91
N ALA A 25 -17.36 17.28 3.76
CA ALA A 25 -17.65 18.31 4.75
C ALA A 25 -18.68 19.26 4.18
N THR A 26 -19.74 19.53 4.93
CA THR A 26 -20.83 20.44 4.52
C THR A 26 -21.00 21.53 5.56
N VAL A 27 -21.13 22.77 5.11
CA VAL A 27 -21.48 23.92 5.94
C VAL A 27 -22.83 24.44 5.46
N THR A 28 -23.75 24.64 6.39
CA THR A 28 -25.08 25.21 6.13
C THR A 28 -25.20 26.53 6.90
N ASP A 29 -25.64 27.60 6.22
CA ASP A 29 -25.92 28.89 6.87
C ASP A 29 -27.28 28.89 7.59
N LYS A 30 -27.62 30.01 8.24
CA LYS A 30 -28.88 30.16 8.99
C LYS A 30 -30.10 30.24 8.08
N GLU A 31 -29.91 30.61 6.81
CA GLU A 31 -30.93 30.64 5.76
C GLU A 31 -31.17 29.26 5.12
N GLY A 32 -30.34 28.26 5.43
CA GLY A 32 -30.43 26.90 4.91
C GLY A 32 -29.61 26.65 3.64
N ASN A 33 -28.80 27.60 3.17
CA ASN A 33 -27.91 27.39 2.03
C ASN A 33 -26.72 26.54 2.46
N SER A 34 -26.39 25.52 1.67
CA SER A 34 -25.31 24.59 1.98
C SER A 34 -24.21 24.62 0.93
N VAL A 35 -22.96 24.55 1.38
CA VAL A 35 -21.78 24.36 0.55
C VAL A 35 -21.02 23.14 1.06
N SER A 36 -20.57 22.29 0.14
CA SER A 36 -19.81 21.08 0.48
C SER A 36 -18.45 21.04 -0.19
N ALA A 37 -17.49 20.40 0.46
CA ALA A 37 -16.21 20.03 -0.10
C ALA A 37 -15.99 18.52 0.10
N THR A 38 -15.40 17.86 -0.88
CA THR A 38 -15.10 16.43 -0.85
C THR A 38 -13.61 16.19 -0.97
N HIS A 39 -13.12 15.13 -0.35
CA HIS A 39 -11.75 14.65 -0.50
C HIS A 39 -11.72 13.13 -0.50
N ASP A 40 -10.96 12.56 -1.42
CA ASP A 40 -10.81 11.11 -1.53
C ASP A 40 -9.58 10.64 -0.75
N LEU A 41 -9.77 9.58 0.02
CA LEU A 41 -8.71 8.85 0.70
C LEU A 41 -8.53 7.51 0.00
N ASN A 42 -7.29 7.15 -0.32
CA ASN A 42 -6.99 5.83 -0.85
C ASN A 42 -6.53 4.90 0.30
N VAL A 43 -7.44 4.05 0.76
CA VAL A 43 -7.20 3.12 1.87
C VAL A 43 -6.49 1.86 1.36
N LEU A 44 -5.37 1.49 1.98
CA LEU A 44 -4.52 0.35 1.59
C LEU A 44 -4.03 -0.42 2.85
N THR A 45 -4.92 -0.65 3.80
CA THR A 45 -4.55 -1.18 5.12
C THR A 45 -4.84 -2.67 5.28
N HIS A 46 -5.59 -3.30 4.37
CA HIS A 46 -5.99 -4.71 4.46
C HIS A 46 -5.26 -5.61 3.46
N THR A 47 -4.96 -5.10 2.27
CA THR A 47 -4.19 -5.80 1.24
C THR A 47 -2.71 -5.66 1.56
N LEU A 48 -2.21 -6.58 2.39
CA LEU A 48 -0.83 -6.57 2.85
C LEU A 48 0.15 -7.12 1.80
N PRO A 49 1.41 -6.65 1.79
CA PRO A 49 2.48 -7.29 1.01
C PRO A 49 2.59 -8.79 1.30
N ASN A 50 2.61 -9.59 0.24
CA ASN A 50 2.89 -11.02 0.29
C ASN A 50 3.98 -11.32 -0.74
N PRO A 51 5.27 -11.16 -0.37
CA PRO A 51 6.35 -11.29 -1.32
C PRO A 51 6.52 -12.73 -1.80
N THR A 52 6.85 -12.89 -3.08
CA THR A 52 7.12 -14.18 -3.72
C THR A 52 8.38 -14.08 -4.56
N ILE A 53 9.15 -15.16 -4.62
CA ILE A 53 10.33 -15.30 -5.46
C ILE A 53 10.02 -16.22 -6.65
N ASN A 54 10.45 -15.86 -7.85
CA ASN A 54 10.44 -16.77 -8.99
C ASN A 54 11.59 -17.77 -8.82
N VAL A 55 11.45 -18.98 -9.35
CA VAL A 55 12.51 -20.01 -9.30
C VAL A 55 13.81 -19.41 -9.86
N PRO A 56 14.87 -19.25 -9.03
CA PRO A 56 16.12 -18.66 -9.48
C PRO A 56 16.94 -19.69 -10.28
N PHE A 57 17.93 -19.22 -11.02
CA PHE A 57 18.89 -20.07 -11.75
C PHE A 57 18.27 -21.00 -12.82
N GLY A 58 16.97 -20.81 -13.14
CA GLY A 58 16.22 -21.63 -14.10
C GLY A 58 15.62 -22.89 -13.48
N ASP A 59 16.32 -23.54 -12.55
CA ASP A 59 15.91 -24.80 -11.92
C ASP A 59 15.87 -24.75 -10.38
N GLY A 60 16.23 -23.61 -9.78
CA GLY A 60 16.29 -23.42 -8.33
C GLY A 60 17.60 -23.84 -7.69
N VAL A 61 18.58 -24.32 -8.47
CA VAL A 61 19.88 -24.79 -7.99
C VAL A 61 20.98 -23.99 -8.66
N LEU A 62 21.86 -23.38 -7.86
CA LEU A 62 23.04 -22.73 -8.40
C LEU A 62 24.13 -23.75 -8.71
N ASN A 63 24.50 -23.90 -9.97
CA ASN A 63 25.63 -24.74 -10.39
C ASN A 63 26.93 -23.94 -10.55
N ALA A 64 28.03 -24.67 -10.80
CA ALA A 64 29.37 -24.08 -10.89
C ALA A 64 29.51 -23.07 -12.04
N THR A 65 28.83 -23.28 -13.17
CA THR A 65 28.89 -22.39 -14.33
C THR A 65 28.08 -21.12 -14.07
N GLU A 66 26.87 -21.25 -13.54
CA GLU A 66 26.02 -20.12 -13.17
C GLU A 66 26.70 -19.23 -12.12
N ALA A 67 27.39 -19.83 -11.15
CA ALA A 67 28.13 -19.10 -10.12
C ALA A 67 29.27 -18.22 -10.68
N GLN A 68 29.73 -18.45 -11.91
CA GLN A 68 30.74 -17.60 -12.58
C GLN A 68 30.13 -16.39 -13.31
N SER A 69 28.82 -16.20 -13.27
CA SER A 69 28.12 -15.15 -14.01
C SER A 69 27.08 -14.45 -13.13
N ALA A 70 26.70 -13.23 -13.52
CA ALA A 70 25.70 -12.47 -12.79
C ALA A 70 24.33 -13.16 -12.85
N GLN A 71 23.78 -13.49 -11.68
CA GLN A 71 22.46 -14.08 -11.56
C GLN A 71 21.42 -13.03 -11.23
N THR A 72 20.23 -13.17 -11.82
CA THR A 72 19.10 -12.28 -11.53
C THR A 72 18.09 -12.99 -10.66
N ILE A 73 17.81 -12.42 -9.50
CA ILE A 73 16.72 -12.86 -8.64
C ILE A 73 15.51 -11.98 -8.95
N THR A 74 14.40 -12.62 -9.31
CA THR A 74 13.16 -11.92 -9.64
C THR A 74 12.02 -12.39 -8.74
N GLY A 75 11.01 -11.54 -8.60
CA GLY A 75 9.88 -11.82 -7.73
C GLY A 75 8.83 -10.72 -7.79
N LYS A 76 7.91 -10.77 -6.84
CA LYS A 76 6.86 -9.76 -6.64
C LYS A 76 6.75 -9.47 -5.15
N THR A 77 6.38 -8.25 -4.81
CA THR A 77 6.06 -7.82 -3.43
C THR A 77 4.66 -8.26 -2.98
N GLY A 78 3.81 -8.68 -3.93
CA GLY A 78 2.42 -9.07 -3.69
C GLY A 78 1.41 -7.92 -3.76
N ILE A 79 1.86 -6.66 -3.83
CA ILE A 79 0.99 -5.49 -3.99
C ILE A 79 1.49 -4.53 -5.07
N THR A 80 0.60 -3.66 -5.54
CA THR A 80 0.90 -2.61 -6.53
C THR A 80 1.13 -1.27 -5.84
N GLY A 81 2.05 -0.47 -6.38
CA GLY A 81 2.34 0.87 -5.86
C GLY A 81 3.84 1.16 -5.84
N ALA A 82 4.20 2.44 -5.91
CA ALA A 82 5.58 2.87 -5.75
C ALA A 82 6.01 2.83 -4.27
N GLY A 83 7.33 2.87 -4.02
CA GLY A 83 7.87 2.97 -2.66
C GLY A 83 7.92 1.66 -1.86
N GLN A 84 7.71 0.52 -2.52
CA GLN A 84 7.85 -0.79 -1.89
C GLN A 84 9.32 -1.15 -1.72
N THR A 85 9.67 -1.65 -0.54
CA THR A 85 11.03 -2.09 -0.22
C THR A 85 11.08 -3.62 -0.17
N ILE A 86 12.08 -4.21 -0.83
CA ILE A 86 12.41 -5.63 -0.69
C ILE A 86 13.75 -5.73 0.04
N THR A 87 13.78 -6.56 1.07
CA THR A 87 15.03 -7.01 1.71
C THR A 87 15.25 -8.45 1.30
N LEU A 88 16.38 -8.71 0.64
CA LEU A 88 16.83 -10.04 0.29
C LEU A 88 18.08 -10.36 1.10
N THR A 89 18.02 -11.44 1.86
CA THR A 89 19.16 -11.97 2.64
C THR A 89 19.71 -13.18 1.91
N LEU A 90 21.01 -13.17 1.61
CA LEU A 90 21.68 -14.26 0.91
C LEU A 90 22.74 -14.86 1.82
N ASN A 91 22.70 -16.18 1.99
CA ASN A 91 23.63 -16.90 2.87
C ASN A 91 23.67 -16.35 4.32
N GLY A 92 22.53 -15.84 4.82
CA GLY A 92 22.39 -15.33 6.19
C GLY A 92 22.92 -13.92 6.43
N ALA A 93 23.32 -13.19 5.39
CA ALA A 93 23.63 -11.75 5.43
C ALA A 93 22.51 -10.91 4.83
#